data_AF-A0AB39MR25-F1
#
_entry.id   AF-A0AB39MR25-F1
#
_cell.length_a   1.000
_cell.length_b   1.000
_cell.length_c   1.000
_cell.angle_alpha   90.00
_cell.angle_beta   90.00
_cell.angle_gamma   90.00
#
_symmetry.space_group_name_H-M   'P 1'
#
loop_
_entity.id
_entity.type
_entity.pdbx_description
1 polymer ?
#
loop_
_entity_poly.entity_id
_entity_poly.type
_entity_poly.pdbx_seq_one_letter_code
_entity_poly.pdbx_strand_id
1 'polypeptide(L)'
;MSEAPAAPHAVSADVARADGIDLLLRPPEPRAGWRVLPARVLAMCAVELQKLRHDRTELYTRAVQPALWLLIFGQTFTRIKAIPTDGIPYIDYLAPGIIAQSAMFIAIFYGIQIIWERDAGILNKLLVTPTPRSALITGKAFAAGVKSLVQAVVVIVIAAVLGVALTWNPLKLLGVAAVVVLGSAFFSCLSMTIAGIVLSRDRLMGFGQAITMPLFFGSNALYPLSVMPGWLQAISKANPLSYQVDALRGLLLGTPSHLALDFAVLLVAAALGIAAASSLLGRLAR
;
A
#
# COMPACT_ATOMS: atom_id res chain seq x y z
N MET A 1 34.58 -80.68 -32.09
CA MET A 1 35.04 -79.67 -31.13
C MET A 1 35.11 -78.36 -31.89
N SER A 2 34.12 -77.48 -31.75
CA SER A 2 34.01 -76.24 -32.53
C SER A 2 34.02 -75.09 -31.54
N GLU A 3 35.16 -74.39 -31.43
CA GLU A 3 35.27 -73.14 -30.67
C GLU A 3 34.47 -72.05 -31.37
N ALA A 4 33.57 -71.41 -30.63
CA ALA A 4 32.87 -70.21 -31.07
C ALA A 4 33.75 -68.97 -30.79
N PRO A 5 33.76 -67.95 -31.66
CA PRO A 5 34.59 -66.77 -31.45
C PRO A 5 34.02 -65.89 -30.32
N ALA A 6 34.89 -65.44 -29.43
CA ALA A 6 34.55 -64.53 -28.33
C ALA A 6 34.03 -63.19 -28.88
N ALA A 7 32.82 -62.81 -28.46
CA ALA A 7 32.22 -61.51 -28.80
C ALA A 7 33.05 -60.37 -28.16
N PRO A 8 33.28 -59.25 -28.87
CA PRO A 8 34.00 -58.12 -28.31
C PRO A 8 33.16 -57.46 -27.20
N HIS A 9 33.80 -57.14 -26.08
CA HIS A 9 33.17 -56.40 -24.98
C HIS A 9 32.56 -55.10 -25.50
N ALA A 10 31.24 -54.95 -25.33
CA ALA A 10 30.56 -53.68 -25.55
C ALA A 10 31.13 -52.66 -24.57
N VAL A 11 31.97 -51.76 -25.07
CA VAL A 11 32.36 -50.54 -24.35
C VAL A 11 31.09 -49.77 -24.11
N SER A 12 30.65 -49.71 -22.84
CA SER A 12 29.48 -48.93 -22.46
C SER A 12 29.72 -47.47 -22.85
N ALA A 13 28.82 -46.94 -23.67
CA ALA A 13 28.81 -45.53 -24.08
C ALA A 13 28.38 -44.59 -22.92
N ASP A 14 28.28 -45.07 -21.68
CA ASP A 14 27.81 -44.28 -20.53
C ASP A 14 28.82 -43.27 -19.99
N VAL A 15 30.11 -43.40 -20.30
CA VAL A 15 31.12 -42.51 -19.68
C VAL A 15 31.14 -41.11 -20.32
N ALA A 16 30.63 -40.95 -21.55
CA ALA A 16 30.68 -39.68 -22.28
C ALA A 16 29.43 -38.80 -22.16
N ARG A 17 28.37 -39.25 -21.45
CA ARG A 17 27.07 -38.54 -21.38
C ARG A 17 26.81 -37.81 -20.06
N ALA A 18 27.76 -37.81 -19.13
CA ALA A 18 27.61 -37.20 -17.81
C ALA A 18 27.75 -35.67 -17.82
N ASP A 19 28.56 -35.09 -18.72
CA ASP A 19 28.89 -33.66 -18.68
C ASP A 19 27.75 -32.73 -19.14
N GLY A 20 26.78 -33.25 -19.90
CA GLY A 20 25.63 -32.47 -20.38
C GLY A 20 24.43 -32.44 -19.43
N ILE A 21 24.34 -33.39 -18.51
CA ILE A 21 23.18 -33.56 -17.60
C ILE A 21 23.40 -32.79 -16.28
N ASP A 22 24.65 -32.56 -15.89
CA ASP A 22 25.01 -31.80 -14.69
C ASP A 22 24.51 -30.34 -14.75
N LEU A 23 24.42 -29.76 -15.95
CA LEU A 23 23.85 -28.42 -16.17
C LEU A 23 22.32 -28.33 -15.97
N LEU A 24 21.61 -29.45 -16.14
CA LEU A 24 20.16 -29.56 -15.89
C LEU A 24 19.83 -29.88 -14.42
N LEU A 25 20.82 -30.39 -13.67
CA LEU A 25 20.69 -30.78 -12.26
C LEU A 25 21.17 -29.71 -11.29
N ARG A 26 21.98 -28.75 -11.74
CA ARG A 26 22.36 -27.59 -10.93
C ARG A 26 21.31 -26.49 -11.05
N PRO A 27 20.46 -26.28 -10.03
CA PRO A 27 19.60 -25.09 -10.02
C PRO A 27 20.51 -23.86 -10.15
N PRO A 28 20.14 -22.86 -10.97
CA PRO A 28 20.93 -21.64 -11.08
C PRO A 28 21.13 -21.09 -9.67
N GLU A 29 22.38 -20.80 -9.30
CA GLU A 29 22.69 -20.30 -7.97
C GLU A 29 21.74 -19.15 -7.66
N PRO A 30 21.00 -19.20 -6.54
CA PRO A 30 20.11 -18.12 -6.18
C PRO A 30 20.99 -16.88 -6.08
N ARG A 31 20.82 -15.96 -7.03
CA ARG A 31 21.41 -14.62 -6.93
C ARG A 31 20.84 -14.03 -5.65
N ALA A 32 21.56 -14.20 -4.55
CA ALA A 32 21.17 -13.81 -3.21
C ALA A 32 22.11 -12.66 -2.86
N GLY A 33 21.67 -11.45 -3.21
CA GLY A 33 22.45 -10.25 -2.96
C GLY A 33 21.53 -9.07 -2.75
N TRP A 34 21.96 -8.12 -1.91
CA TRP A 34 21.22 -6.88 -1.69
C TRP A 34 20.97 -6.11 -3.01
N ARG A 35 21.84 -6.33 -4.01
CA ARG A 35 21.75 -5.75 -5.36
C ARG A 35 20.58 -6.27 -6.19
N VAL A 36 20.02 -7.44 -5.88
CA VAL A 36 18.83 -8.01 -6.57
C VAL A 36 17.52 -7.79 -5.82
N LEU A 37 17.57 -7.25 -4.59
CA LEU A 37 16.39 -6.77 -3.87
C LEU A 37 15.56 -5.76 -4.68
N PRO A 38 16.13 -4.68 -5.26
CA PRO A 38 15.33 -3.72 -6.02
C PRO A 38 14.66 -4.36 -7.24
N ALA A 39 15.36 -5.24 -7.96
CA ALA A 39 14.78 -5.96 -9.10
C ALA A 39 13.60 -6.85 -8.69
N ARG A 40 13.68 -7.51 -7.52
CA ARG A 40 12.60 -8.35 -6.99
C ARG A 40 11.42 -7.54 -6.47
N VAL A 41 11.68 -6.39 -5.84
CA VAL A 41 10.62 -5.43 -5.45
C VAL A 41 9.88 -4.96 -6.69
N LEU A 42 10.61 -4.53 -7.73
CA LEU A 42 10.03 -4.06 -8.99
C LEU A 42 9.21 -5.15 -9.68
N ALA A 43 9.71 -6.39 -9.71
CA ALA A 43 8.96 -7.52 -10.27
C ALA A 43 7.64 -7.75 -9.51
N MET A 44 7.66 -7.70 -8.17
CA MET A 44 6.44 -7.86 -7.36
C MET A 44 5.47 -6.68 -7.53
N CYS A 45 5.99 -5.46 -7.63
CA CYS A 45 5.19 -4.30 -7.99
C CYS A 45 4.49 -4.47 -9.35
N ALA A 46 5.20 -4.99 -10.36
CA ALA A 46 4.63 -5.25 -11.68
C ALA A 46 3.54 -6.32 -11.66
N VAL A 47 3.76 -7.41 -10.91
CA VAL A 47 2.75 -8.47 -10.74
C VAL A 47 1.47 -7.93 -10.11
N GLU A 48 1.58 -7.15 -9.03
CA GLU A 48 0.39 -6.59 -8.38
C GLU A 48 -0.31 -5.54 -9.24
N LEU A 49 0.45 -4.74 -10.00
CA LEU A 49 -0.11 -3.79 -10.97
C LEU A 49 -0.92 -4.50 -12.07
N GLN A 50 -0.46 -5.67 -12.51
CA GLN A 50 -1.16 -6.46 -13.52
C GLN A 50 -2.47 -7.04 -12.97
N LYS A 51 -2.53 -7.41 -11.69
CA LYS A 51 -3.77 -7.84 -11.02
C LYS A 51 -4.80 -6.70 -10.98
N LEU A 52 -4.38 -5.46 -10.72
CA LEU A 52 -5.26 -4.28 -10.68
C LEU A 52 -6.01 -4.04 -12.00
N ARG A 53 -5.42 -4.38 -13.14
CA ARG A 53 -5.96 -4.01 -14.46
C ARG A 53 -7.35 -4.61 -14.76
N HIS A 54 -7.70 -5.71 -14.11
CA HIS A 54 -8.96 -6.41 -14.36
C HIS A 54 -10.12 -5.98 -13.44
N ASP A 55 -9.87 -5.18 -12.39
CA ASP A 55 -10.85 -4.92 -11.33
C ASP A 55 -11.47 -3.52 -11.43
N ARG A 56 -12.23 -3.27 -12.51
CA ARG A 56 -12.80 -1.94 -12.80
C ARG A 56 -13.97 -1.57 -11.89
N THR A 57 -14.80 -2.56 -11.50
CA THR A 57 -16.04 -2.32 -10.74
C THR A 57 -15.78 -1.92 -9.29
N GLU A 58 -14.69 -2.41 -8.68
CA GLU A 58 -14.30 -2.09 -7.31
C GLU A 58 -13.95 -0.59 -7.16
N LEU A 59 -13.36 0.02 -8.19
CA LEU A 59 -12.95 1.43 -8.17
C LEU A 59 -14.16 2.37 -8.13
N TYR A 60 -15.18 2.12 -8.96
CA TYR A 60 -16.36 2.97 -9.02
C TYR A 60 -17.19 2.91 -7.74
N THR A 61 -17.39 1.72 -7.18
CA THR A 61 -18.19 1.55 -5.96
C THR A 61 -17.51 2.18 -4.74
N ARG A 62 -16.17 2.14 -4.68
CA ARG A 62 -15.40 2.81 -3.61
C ARG A 62 -15.40 4.33 -3.71
N ALA A 63 -15.63 4.91 -4.89
CA ALA A 63 -15.72 6.36 -5.06
C ALA A 63 -17.00 6.99 -4.48
N VAL A 64 -18.04 6.19 -4.27
CA VAL A 64 -19.32 6.67 -3.73
C VAL A 64 -19.11 7.29 -2.34
N GLN A 65 -18.37 6.62 -1.45
CA GLN A 65 -18.20 7.11 -0.08
C GLN A 65 -17.44 8.44 0.01
N PRO A 66 -16.28 8.63 -0.65
CA PRO A 66 -15.60 9.93 -0.72
C PRO A 66 -16.45 11.02 -1.39
N ALA A 67 -17.22 10.67 -2.42
CA ALA A 67 -18.12 11.61 -3.08
C ALA A 67 -19.21 12.10 -2.11
N LEU A 68 -19.82 11.19 -1.35
CA LEU A 68 -20.80 11.55 -0.32
C LEU A 68 -20.20 12.48 0.74
N TRP A 69 -18.95 12.24 1.17
CA TRP A 69 -18.26 13.13 2.09
C TRP A 69 -18.10 14.55 1.53
N LEU A 70 -17.62 14.70 0.30
CA LEU A 70 -17.45 16.03 -0.30
C LEU A 70 -18.78 16.71 -0.62
N LEU A 71 -19.75 15.97 -1.16
CA LEU A 71 -21.04 16.51 -1.58
C LEU A 71 -21.93 16.86 -0.39
N ILE A 72 -22.01 16.00 0.61
CA ILE A 72 -22.88 16.22 1.77
C ILE A 72 -22.15 17.06 2.80
N PHE A 73 -21.03 16.59 3.35
CA PHE A 73 -20.35 17.31 4.42
C PHE A 73 -19.65 18.56 3.90
N GLY A 74 -18.91 18.48 2.79
CA GLY A 74 -18.23 19.64 2.21
C GLY A 74 -19.18 20.81 1.93
N GLN A 75 -20.29 20.56 1.24
CA GLN A 75 -21.27 21.62 0.92
C GLN A 75 -22.06 22.10 2.14
N THR A 76 -22.55 21.17 2.97
CA THR A 76 -23.39 21.53 4.13
C THR A 76 -22.60 22.36 5.12
N PHE A 77 -21.39 21.92 5.49
CA PHE A 77 -20.56 22.61 6.48
C PHE A 77 -19.99 23.94 5.97
N THR A 78 -19.77 24.08 4.66
CA THR A 78 -19.41 25.36 4.05
C THR A 78 -20.55 26.38 4.20
N ARG A 79 -21.81 25.96 4.01
CA ARG A 79 -22.98 26.87 4.11
C ARG A 79 -23.27 27.33 5.53
N ILE A 80 -23.11 26.46 6.52
CA ILE A 80 -23.38 26.79 7.93
C ILE A 80 -22.23 27.55 8.62
N LYS A 81 -21.06 27.70 7.97
CA LYS A 81 -19.84 28.31 8.56
C LYS A 81 -19.49 27.77 9.96
N ALA A 82 -19.84 26.51 10.24
CA ALA A 82 -19.77 25.95 11.58
C ALA A 82 -18.34 25.68 12.08
N ILE A 83 -17.37 25.62 11.17
CA ILE A 83 -15.97 25.29 11.50
C ILE A 83 -15.10 26.51 11.16
N PRO A 84 -14.43 27.14 12.14
CA PRO A 84 -13.54 28.26 11.91
C PRO A 84 -12.34 27.76 11.11
N THR A 85 -12.41 27.99 9.81
CA THR A 85 -11.42 27.58 8.82
C THR A 85 -10.65 28.80 8.30
N ASP A 86 -10.46 29.84 9.13
CA ASP A 86 -9.70 31.06 8.78
C ASP A 86 -10.10 31.70 7.42
N GLY A 87 -11.38 31.59 7.06
CA GLY A 87 -11.95 32.21 5.84
C GLY A 87 -11.87 31.36 4.57
N ILE A 88 -11.25 30.18 4.57
CA ILE A 88 -11.34 29.23 3.44
C ILE A 88 -12.65 28.43 3.50
N PRO A 89 -13.27 28.11 2.34
CA PRO A 89 -14.41 27.21 2.29
C PRO A 89 -14.09 25.87 2.95
N TYR A 90 -15.02 25.33 3.75
CA TYR A 90 -14.81 24.05 4.42
C TYR A 90 -14.55 22.91 3.42
N ILE A 91 -15.16 22.98 2.23
CA ILE A 91 -14.91 22.01 1.16
C ILE A 91 -13.44 21.99 0.71
N ASP A 92 -12.76 23.14 0.71
CA ASP A 92 -11.33 23.23 0.36
C ASP A 92 -10.49 22.57 1.44
N TYR A 93 -10.81 22.83 2.70
CA TYR A 93 -10.15 22.19 3.84
C TYR A 93 -10.35 20.66 3.87
N LEU A 94 -11.55 20.21 3.51
CA LEU A 94 -11.99 18.82 3.55
C LEU A 94 -11.37 17.98 2.42
N ALA A 95 -11.21 18.53 1.22
CA ALA A 95 -10.78 17.77 0.04
C ALA A 95 -9.44 17.01 0.22
N PRO A 96 -8.34 17.61 0.70
CA PRO A 96 -7.12 16.88 1.02
C PRO A 96 -7.30 15.80 2.09
N GLY A 97 -8.16 16.06 3.08
CA GLY A 97 -8.52 15.10 4.12
C GLY A 97 -9.20 13.86 3.56
N ILE A 98 -10.15 14.04 2.64
CA ILE A 98 -10.85 12.93 1.98
C ILE A 98 -9.93 12.13 1.05
N ILE A 99 -8.93 12.77 0.42
CA ILE A 99 -7.91 12.05 -0.36
C ILE A 99 -7.10 11.11 0.56
N ALA A 100 -6.60 11.61 1.68
CA ALA A 100 -5.86 10.80 2.66
C ALA A 100 -6.72 9.68 3.25
N GLN A 101 -7.97 10.00 3.63
CA GLN A 101 -8.93 9.04 4.14
C GLN A 101 -9.19 7.91 3.14
N SER A 102 -9.43 8.26 1.87
CA SER A 102 -9.68 7.28 0.81
C SER A 102 -8.48 6.35 0.63
N ALA A 103 -7.27 6.91 0.67
CA ALA A 103 -6.03 6.16 0.60
C ALA A 103 -5.87 5.19 1.79
N MET A 104 -6.14 5.66 3.00
CA MET A 104 -6.13 4.82 4.21
C MET A 104 -7.13 3.68 4.11
N PHE A 105 -8.39 3.96 3.75
CA PHE A 105 -9.43 2.93 3.63
C PHE A 105 -9.05 1.85 2.63
N ILE A 106 -8.55 2.24 1.45
CA ILE A 106 -8.06 1.28 0.44
C ILE A 106 -6.93 0.42 1.00
N ALA A 107 -5.97 1.05 1.68
CA ALA A 107 -4.79 0.39 2.20
C ALA A 107 -5.14 -0.63 3.31
N ILE A 108 -6.14 -0.36 4.16
CA ILE A 108 -6.57 -1.29 5.21
C ILE A 108 -7.10 -2.61 4.63
N PHE A 109 -7.71 -2.63 3.44
CA PHE A 109 -8.19 -3.87 2.82
C PHE A 109 -7.07 -4.84 2.39
N TYR A 110 -5.82 -4.37 2.27
CA TYR A 110 -4.69 -5.24 1.91
C TYR A 110 -4.36 -6.29 2.98
N GLY A 111 -4.69 -6.03 4.24
CA GLY A 111 -4.60 -7.05 5.30
C GLY A 111 -5.60 -8.20 5.06
N ILE A 112 -6.82 -7.89 4.60
CA ILE A 112 -7.81 -8.93 4.29
C ILE A 112 -7.35 -9.71 3.06
N GLN A 113 -6.84 -9.01 2.06
CA GLN A 113 -6.30 -9.62 0.85
C GLN A 113 -5.15 -10.60 1.16
N ILE A 114 -4.23 -10.27 2.07
CA ILE A 114 -3.13 -11.18 2.41
C ILE A 114 -3.61 -12.44 3.15
N ILE A 115 -4.62 -12.34 4.01
CA ILE A 115 -5.26 -13.51 4.63
C ILE A 115 -5.95 -14.35 3.56
N TRP A 116 -6.64 -13.71 2.61
CA TRP A 116 -7.29 -14.42 1.52
C TRP A 116 -6.28 -15.19 0.66
N GLU A 117 -5.16 -14.56 0.30
CA GLU A 117 -4.08 -15.20 -0.45
C GLU A 117 -3.42 -16.35 0.32
N ARG A 118 -3.37 -16.26 1.64
CA ARG A 118 -2.93 -17.37 2.50
C ARG A 118 -3.89 -18.54 2.39
N ASP A 119 -5.18 -18.32 2.61
CA ASP A 119 -6.17 -19.40 2.60
C ASP A 119 -6.31 -20.04 1.20
N ALA A 120 -6.09 -19.26 0.13
CA ALA A 120 -6.03 -19.74 -1.25
C ALA A 120 -4.73 -20.49 -1.58
N GLY A 121 -3.78 -20.59 -0.64
CA GLY A 121 -2.47 -21.23 -0.83
C GLY A 121 -1.51 -20.43 -1.73
N ILE A 122 -1.89 -19.24 -2.19
CA ILE A 122 -1.05 -18.36 -3.01
C ILE A 122 0.15 -17.87 -2.20
N LEU A 123 -0.07 -17.49 -0.94
CA LEU A 123 1.01 -17.01 -0.06
C LEU A 123 2.09 -18.08 0.15
N ASN A 124 1.68 -19.34 0.35
CA ASN A 124 2.61 -20.46 0.53
C ASN A 124 3.46 -20.68 -0.73
N LYS A 125 2.87 -20.58 -1.92
CA LYS A 125 3.62 -20.66 -3.19
C LYS A 125 4.61 -19.51 -3.33
N LEU A 126 4.23 -18.28 -2.97
CA LEU A 126 5.11 -17.11 -3.02
C LEU A 126 6.30 -17.23 -2.06
N LEU A 127 6.11 -17.82 -0.88
CA LEU A 127 7.14 -17.97 0.13
C LEU A 127 8.19 -19.06 -0.17
N VAL A 128 7.88 -19.98 -1.08
CA VAL A 128 8.85 -20.98 -1.58
C VAL A 128 9.75 -20.39 -2.68
N THR A 129 9.36 -19.27 -3.30
CA THR A 129 10.23 -18.58 -4.26
C THR A 129 11.44 -17.96 -3.54
N PRO A 130 12.60 -17.79 -4.21
CA PRO A 130 13.78 -17.16 -3.59
C PRO A 130 13.59 -15.64 -3.32
N THR A 131 12.35 -15.14 -3.28
CA THR A 131 12.00 -13.74 -3.07
C THR A 131 12.02 -13.42 -1.57
N PRO A 132 12.69 -12.34 -1.14
CA PRO A 132 12.66 -11.92 0.26
C PRO A 132 11.24 -11.48 0.65
N ARG A 133 10.85 -11.75 1.89
CA ARG A 133 9.54 -11.37 2.45
C ARG A 133 9.25 -9.87 2.31
N SER A 134 10.28 -9.04 2.45
CA SER A 134 10.19 -7.58 2.26
C SER A 134 9.80 -7.18 0.85
N ALA A 135 10.22 -7.90 -0.19
CA ALA A 135 9.81 -7.60 -1.56
C ALA A 135 8.33 -7.94 -1.81
N LEU A 136 7.80 -9.01 -1.18
CA LEU A 136 6.38 -9.34 -1.24
C LEU A 136 5.53 -8.24 -0.60
N ILE A 137 5.88 -7.83 0.63
CA ILE A 137 5.18 -6.77 1.35
C ILE A 137 5.28 -5.43 0.61
N THR A 138 6.47 -5.08 0.10
CA THR A 138 6.67 -3.83 -0.64
C THR A 138 5.87 -3.80 -1.93
N GLY A 139 5.80 -4.93 -2.66
CA GLY A 139 4.96 -5.04 -3.86
C GLY A 139 3.48 -4.80 -3.56
N LYS A 140 2.98 -5.35 -2.45
CA LYS A 140 1.60 -5.12 -1.98
C LYS A 140 1.36 -3.69 -1.53
N ALA A 141 2.29 -3.11 -0.77
CA ALA A 141 2.23 -1.73 -0.31
C ALA A 141 2.24 -0.74 -1.50
N PHE A 142 3.06 -1.02 -2.53
CA PHE A 142 3.07 -0.26 -3.77
C PHE A 142 1.74 -0.37 -4.52
N ALA A 143 1.18 -1.58 -4.63
CA ALA A 143 -0.12 -1.79 -5.25
C ALA A 143 -1.24 -1.05 -4.53
N ALA A 144 -1.20 -1.02 -3.19
CA ALA A 144 -2.11 -0.21 -2.38
C ALA A 144 -1.97 1.27 -2.72
N GLY A 145 -0.72 1.76 -2.82
CA GLY A 145 -0.42 3.12 -3.28
C GLY A 145 -1.03 3.42 -4.65
N VAL A 146 -0.88 2.52 -5.64
CA VAL A 146 -1.45 2.71 -6.98
C VAL A 146 -2.98 2.75 -6.95
N LYS A 147 -3.66 1.83 -6.23
CA LYS A 147 -5.13 1.89 -6.07
C LYS A 147 -5.55 3.21 -5.42
N SER A 148 -4.83 3.64 -4.40
CA SER A 148 -5.08 4.93 -3.73
C SER A 148 -4.85 6.13 -4.63
N LEU A 149 -3.90 6.09 -5.57
CA LEU A 149 -3.70 7.15 -6.56
C LEU A 149 -4.89 7.28 -7.50
N VAL A 150 -5.42 6.17 -8.00
CA VAL A 150 -6.62 6.19 -8.85
C VAL A 150 -7.78 6.84 -8.08
N GLN A 151 -7.96 6.46 -6.82
CA GLN A 151 -8.98 7.04 -5.96
C GLN A 151 -8.74 8.53 -5.66
N ALA A 152 -7.49 8.93 -5.42
CA ALA A 152 -7.10 10.32 -5.23
C ALA A 152 -7.45 11.17 -6.45
N VAL A 153 -7.19 10.67 -7.66
CA VAL A 153 -7.58 11.34 -8.92
C VAL A 153 -9.09 11.52 -8.99
N VAL A 154 -9.88 10.50 -8.67
CA VAL A 154 -11.35 10.62 -8.64
C VAL A 154 -11.81 11.70 -7.66
N VAL A 155 -11.25 11.74 -6.46
CA VAL A 155 -11.57 12.75 -5.45
C VAL A 155 -11.14 14.14 -5.89
N ILE A 156 -9.97 14.30 -6.52
CA ILE A 156 -9.49 15.56 -7.09
C ILE A 156 -10.44 16.06 -8.18
N VAL A 157 -10.90 15.18 -9.07
CA VAL A 157 -11.87 15.53 -10.12
C VAL A 157 -13.18 16.00 -9.51
N ILE A 158 -13.71 15.28 -8.51
CA ILE A 158 -14.94 15.68 -7.81
C ILE A 158 -14.74 17.04 -7.13
N ALA A 159 -13.63 17.24 -6.42
CA ALA A 159 -13.32 18.50 -5.76
C ALA A 159 -13.20 19.66 -6.75
N ALA A 160 -12.56 19.44 -7.91
CA ALA A 160 -12.47 20.43 -8.98
C ALA A 160 -13.84 20.80 -9.57
N VAL A 161 -14.72 19.82 -9.78
CA VAL A 161 -16.11 20.06 -10.24
C VAL A 161 -16.91 20.85 -9.21
N LEU A 162 -16.64 20.64 -7.92
CA LEU A 162 -17.28 21.39 -6.83
C LEU A 162 -16.67 22.77 -6.59
N GLY A 163 -15.70 23.20 -7.40
CA GLY A 163 -15.12 24.54 -7.36
C GLY A 163 -14.04 24.74 -6.30
N VAL A 164 -13.43 23.67 -5.79
CA VAL A 164 -12.32 23.77 -4.83
C VAL A 164 -11.10 24.41 -5.48
N ALA A 165 -10.48 25.38 -4.79
CA ALA A 165 -9.31 26.12 -5.27
C ALA A 165 -8.02 25.27 -5.24
N LEU A 166 -7.94 24.26 -6.11
CA LEU A 166 -6.79 23.35 -6.23
C LEU A 166 -5.70 23.94 -7.12
N THR A 167 -4.43 23.75 -6.73
CA THR A 167 -3.30 24.04 -7.63
C THR A 167 -3.17 22.96 -8.69
N TRP A 168 -3.05 23.39 -9.96
CA TRP A 168 -2.81 22.51 -11.11
C TRP A 168 -1.33 22.36 -11.47
N ASN A 169 -0.42 22.72 -10.56
CA ASN A 169 1.02 22.62 -10.83
C ASN A 169 1.44 21.14 -10.90
N PRO A 170 2.03 20.66 -12.02
CA PRO A 170 2.39 19.26 -12.18
C PRO A 170 3.39 18.77 -11.14
N LEU A 171 4.31 19.62 -10.68
CA LEU A 171 5.30 19.28 -9.66
C LEU A 171 4.62 19.02 -8.30
N LYS A 172 3.60 19.83 -7.96
CA LYS A 172 2.82 19.65 -6.73
C LYS A 172 1.95 18.39 -6.81
N LEU A 173 1.38 18.10 -7.98
CA LEU A 173 0.62 16.86 -8.22
C LEU A 173 1.50 15.60 -8.11
N LEU A 174 2.76 15.66 -8.56
CA LEU A 174 3.72 14.58 -8.31
C LEU A 174 4.01 14.40 -6.81
N GLY A 175 4.14 15.51 -6.07
CA GLY A 175 4.25 15.47 -4.62
C GLY A 175 3.04 14.80 -3.96
N VAL A 176 1.83 15.14 -4.41
CA VAL A 176 0.57 14.52 -3.94
C VAL A 176 0.61 13.02 -4.18
N ALA A 177 1.05 12.60 -5.37
CA ALA A 177 1.16 11.20 -5.70
C ALA A 177 2.14 10.47 -4.75
N ALA A 178 3.29 11.07 -4.48
CA ALA A 178 4.27 10.50 -3.55
C ALA A 178 3.71 10.37 -2.12
N VAL A 179 3.04 11.41 -1.60
CA VAL A 179 2.40 11.40 -0.27
C VAL A 179 1.31 10.33 -0.16
N VAL A 180 0.47 10.19 -1.20
CA VAL A 180 -0.58 9.17 -1.26
C VAL A 180 0.02 7.77 -1.24
N VAL A 181 1.08 7.53 -2.03
CA VAL A 181 1.76 6.23 -2.08
C VAL A 181 2.41 5.91 -0.74
N LEU A 182 3.11 6.86 -0.12
CA LEU A 182 3.78 6.64 1.18
C LEU A 182 2.79 6.37 2.31
N GLY A 183 1.73 7.17 2.42
CA GLY A 183 0.70 6.92 3.43
C GLY A 183 -0.01 5.59 3.21
N SER A 184 -0.35 5.26 1.96
CA SER A 184 -0.95 3.96 1.62
C SER A 184 -0.02 2.80 1.95
N ALA A 185 1.29 2.96 1.72
CA ALA A 185 2.28 1.95 2.08
C ALA A 185 2.31 1.70 3.59
N PHE A 186 2.29 2.77 4.40
CA PHE A 186 2.21 2.65 5.86
C PHE A 186 0.92 1.92 6.30
N PHE A 187 -0.26 2.39 5.89
CA PHE A 187 -1.53 1.82 6.35
C PHE A 187 -1.76 0.39 5.86
N SER A 188 -1.29 0.05 4.66
CA SER A 188 -1.38 -1.31 4.14
C SER A 188 -0.45 -2.24 4.90
N CYS A 189 0.75 -1.79 5.23
CA CYS A 189 1.68 -2.55 6.07
C CYS A 189 1.16 -2.71 7.51
N LEU A 190 0.54 -1.67 8.08
CA LEU A 190 -0.12 -1.76 9.38
C LEU A 190 -1.22 -2.84 9.36
N SER A 191 -2.06 -2.84 8.33
CA SER A 191 -3.12 -3.84 8.18
C SER A 191 -2.57 -5.26 7.97
N MET A 192 -1.54 -5.43 7.12
CA MET A 192 -0.87 -6.72 6.91
C MET A 192 -0.14 -7.22 8.18
N THR A 193 0.38 -6.32 9.00
CA THR A 193 0.98 -6.64 10.31
C THR A 193 -0.08 -7.22 11.24
N ILE A 194 -1.24 -6.57 11.36
CA ILE A 194 -2.37 -7.05 12.17
C ILE A 194 -2.90 -8.37 11.62
N ALA A 195 -2.96 -8.52 10.30
CA ALA A 195 -3.35 -9.76 9.64
C ALA A 195 -2.48 -10.95 10.08
N GLY A 196 -1.18 -10.73 10.28
CA GLY A 196 -0.24 -11.74 10.79
C GLY A 196 -0.38 -12.10 12.26
N ILE A 197 -1.12 -11.30 13.02
CA ILE A 197 -1.43 -11.57 14.44
C ILE A 197 -2.81 -12.23 14.54
N VAL A 198 -3.79 -11.71 13.83
CA VAL A 198 -5.20 -12.09 13.95
C VAL A 198 -5.52 -13.37 13.18
N LEU A 199 -4.86 -13.63 12.05
CA LEU A 199 -4.96 -14.86 11.24
C LEU A 199 -6.38 -15.27 10.78
N SER A 200 -7.40 -14.41 10.93
CA SER A 200 -8.79 -14.66 10.55
C SER A 200 -9.36 -13.44 9.83
N ARG A 201 -10.09 -13.68 8.73
CA ARG A 201 -10.70 -12.63 7.90
C ARG A 201 -11.73 -11.82 8.67
N ASP A 202 -12.67 -12.50 9.33
CA ASP A 202 -13.77 -11.84 10.05
C ASP A 202 -13.26 -10.99 11.20
N ARG A 203 -12.28 -11.52 11.97
CA ARG A 203 -11.63 -10.77 13.03
C ARG A 203 -10.90 -9.55 12.47
N LEU A 204 -10.18 -9.71 11.35
CA LEU A 204 -9.47 -8.58 10.74
C LEU A 204 -10.42 -7.49 10.23
N MET A 205 -11.60 -7.85 9.72
CA MET A 205 -12.62 -6.85 9.35
C MET A 205 -13.05 -6.02 10.57
N GLY A 206 -13.33 -6.67 11.70
CA GLY A 206 -13.67 -5.99 12.95
C GLY A 206 -12.54 -5.11 13.48
N PHE A 207 -11.33 -5.67 13.61
CA PHE A 207 -10.14 -4.94 14.07
C PHE A 207 -9.76 -3.79 13.12
N GLY A 208 -9.88 -4.02 11.81
CA GLY A 208 -9.64 -3.02 10.79
C GLY A 208 -10.51 -1.80 11.02
N GLN A 209 -11.83 -1.97 11.18
CA GLN A 209 -12.74 -0.86 11.45
C GLN A 209 -12.48 -0.20 12.81
N ALA A 210 -12.23 -1.00 13.85
CA ALA A 210 -11.94 -0.51 15.19
C ALA A 210 -10.68 0.36 15.26
N ILE A 211 -9.71 0.15 14.37
CA ILE A 211 -8.47 0.95 14.28
C ILE A 211 -8.66 2.14 13.32
N THR A 212 -9.35 1.91 12.21
CA THR A 212 -9.49 2.90 11.14
C THR A 212 -10.33 4.09 11.61
N MET A 213 -11.42 3.87 12.34
CA MET A 213 -12.29 4.95 12.81
C MET A 213 -11.56 5.91 13.78
N PRO A 214 -10.89 5.44 14.85
CA PRO A 214 -10.07 6.32 15.70
C PRO A 214 -8.94 7.02 14.96
N LEU A 215 -8.25 6.35 14.02
CA LEU A 215 -7.22 6.99 13.21
C LEU A 215 -7.78 8.10 12.34
N PHE A 216 -8.97 7.92 11.77
CA PHE A 216 -9.62 8.93 10.94
C PHE A 216 -10.07 10.14 11.77
N PHE A 217 -10.88 9.92 12.81
CA PHE A 217 -11.42 11.01 13.64
C PHE A 217 -10.39 11.67 14.54
N GLY A 218 -9.33 10.93 14.92
CA GLY A 218 -8.17 11.45 15.63
C GLY A 218 -7.13 12.10 14.74
N SER A 219 -7.41 12.26 13.44
CA SER A 219 -6.57 13.04 12.52
C SER A 219 -7.12 14.43 12.30
N ASN A 220 -6.28 15.30 11.73
CA ASN A 220 -6.70 16.63 11.31
C ASN A 220 -7.46 16.63 9.96
N ALA A 221 -7.93 15.48 9.45
CA ALA A 221 -8.64 15.42 8.17
C ALA A 221 -9.96 16.22 8.16
N LEU A 222 -10.73 16.13 9.24
CA LEU A 222 -12.06 16.73 9.35
C LEU A 222 -12.07 18.08 10.06
N TYR A 223 -11.16 18.29 11.00
CA TYR A 223 -11.15 19.44 11.91
C TYR A 223 -9.75 20.04 12.01
N PRO A 224 -9.63 21.37 12.06
CA PRO A 224 -8.37 22.04 12.39
C PRO A 224 -7.82 21.58 13.74
N LEU A 225 -6.50 21.45 13.85
CA LEU A 225 -5.84 21.10 15.12
C LEU A 225 -6.17 22.10 16.26
N SER A 226 -6.41 23.37 15.92
CA SER A 226 -6.70 24.46 16.86
C SER A 226 -8.01 24.28 17.63
N VAL A 227 -8.99 23.57 17.05
CA VAL A 227 -10.32 23.36 17.68
C VAL A 227 -10.39 22.05 18.46
N MET A 228 -9.37 21.20 18.39
CA MET A 228 -9.35 19.91 19.08
C MET A 228 -9.02 20.09 20.57
N PRO A 229 -9.59 19.28 21.47
CA PRO A 229 -9.16 19.23 22.87
C PRO A 229 -7.71 18.72 22.98
N GLY A 230 -6.97 19.14 24.01
CA GLY A 230 -5.52 18.89 24.12
C GLY A 230 -5.10 17.42 24.03
N TRP A 231 -5.90 16.50 24.56
CA TRP A 231 -5.65 15.05 24.44
C TRP A 231 -5.76 14.56 22.98
N LEU A 232 -6.72 15.08 22.22
CA LEU A 232 -6.92 14.72 20.82
C LEU A 232 -5.85 15.35 19.93
N GLN A 233 -5.38 16.55 20.27
CA GLN A 233 -4.22 17.15 19.61
C GLN A 233 -2.97 16.28 19.75
N ALA A 234 -2.73 15.70 20.93
CA ALA A 234 -1.60 14.80 21.14
C ALA A 234 -1.70 13.53 20.27
N ILE A 235 -2.89 12.93 20.19
CA ILE A 235 -3.15 11.77 19.31
C ILE A 235 -2.94 12.16 17.84
N SER A 236 -3.47 13.30 17.41
CA SER A 236 -3.34 13.75 16.03
C SER A 236 -1.89 14.03 15.65
N LYS A 237 -1.07 14.59 16.54
CA LYS A 237 0.38 14.78 16.33
C LYS A 237 1.16 13.47 16.24
N ALA A 238 0.69 12.39 16.85
CA ALA A 238 1.33 11.07 16.72
C ALA A 238 0.85 10.29 15.48
N ASN A 239 -0.26 10.71 14.88
CA ASN A 239 -0.95 9.96 13.82
C ASN A 239 -0.34 10.27 12.44
N PRO A 240 0.21 9.26 11.72
CA PRO A 240 0.75 9.43 10.36
C PRO A 240 -0.28 9.95 9.36
N LEU A 241 -1.57 9.75 9.60
CA LEU A 241 -2.64 10.30 8.76
C LEU A 241 -2.62 11.83 8.78
N SER A 242 -2.37 12.46 9.93
CA SER A 242 -2.33 13.92 10.05
C SER A 242 -1.22 14.53 9.19
N TYR A 243 -0.03 13.92 9.21
CA TYR A 243 1.09 14.33 8.36
C TYR A 243 0.79 14.14 6.87
N GLN A 244 0.07 13.06 6.52
CA GLN A 244 -0.39 12.85 5.15
C GLN A 244 -1.33 13.98 4.70
N VAL A 245 -2.28 14.36 5.55
CA VAL A 245 -3.24 15.41 5.24
C VAL A 245 -2.56 16.77 5.16
N ASP A 246 -1.65 17.09 6.08
CA ASP A 246 -0.93 18.38 6.09
C ASP A 246 -0.06 18.55 4.85
N ALA A 247 0.64 17.50 4.43
CA ALA A 247 1.38 17.51 3.17
C ALA A 247 0.46 17.71 1.96
N LEU A 248 -0.70 17.03 1.92
CA LEU A 248 -1.67 17.19 0.85
C LEU A 248 -2.25 18.62 0.82
N ARG A 249 -2.54 19.23 1.97
CA ARG A 249 -2.99 20.63 2.04
C ARG A 249 -1.92 21.59 1.54
N GLY A 250 -0.68 21.40 1.97
CA GLY A 250 0.46 22.18 1.49
C GLY A 250 0.63 22.14 -0.01
N LEU A 251 0.48 20.95 -0.60
CA LEU A 251 0.66 20.73 -2.02
C LEU A 251 -0.57 21.15 -2.86
N LEU A 252 -1.79 20.94 -2.37
CA LEU A 252 -3.03 21.19 -3.14
C LEU A 252 -3.62 22.59 -2.92
N LEU A 253 -3.43 23.18 -1.75
CA LEU A 253 -4.00 24.48 -1.39
C LEU A 253 -2.91 25.55 -1.16
N GLY A 254 -1.64 25.15 -1.04
CA GLY A 254 -0.55 26.09 -0.78
C GLY A 254 -0.50 26.60 0.66
N THR A 255 -1.12 25.88 1.60
CA THR A 255 -1.10 26.26 3.02
C THR A 255 0.29 26.08 3.64
N PRO A 256 0.64 26.87 4.66
CA PRO A 256 1.87 26.67 5.43
C PRO A 256 1.91 25.23 5.95
N SER A 257 2.89 24.46 5.50
CA SER A 257 3.05 23.04 5.84
C SER A 257 4.53 22.72 5.96
N HIS A 258 4.87 21.78 6.84
CA HIS A 258 6.24 21.34 7.03
C HIS A 258 6.53 20.15 6.12
N LEU A 259 6.44 20.36 4.80
CA LEU A 259 6.53 19.29 3.80
C LEU A 259 7.71 18.34 4.05
N ALA A 260 8.91 18.86 4.34
CA ALA A 260 10.07 18.03 4.62
C ALA A 260 9.87 17.07 5.82
N LEU A 261 9.23 17.56 6.89
CA LEU A 261 8.90 16.77 8.07
C LEU A 261 7.81 15.75 7.72
N ASP A 262 6.75 16.18 7.04
CA ASP A 262 5.62 15.31 6.69
C ASP A 262 6.08 14.13 5.82
N PHE A 263 6.90 14.41 4.80
CA PHE A 263 7.51 13.37 3.97
C PHE A 263 8.45 12.47 4.79
N ALA A 264 9.27 13.02 5.67
CA ALA A 264 10.17 12.24 6.50
C ALA A 264 9.40 11.29 7.44
N VAL A 265 8.34 11.77 8.09
CA VAL A 265 7.50 10.96 8.96
C VAL A 265 6.81 9.85 8.17
N LEU A 266 6.26 10.15 7.00
CA LEU A 266 5.63 9.14 6.14
C LEU A 266 6.62 8.11 5.62
N LEU A 267 7.84 8.53 5.24
CA LEU A 267 8.90 7.62 4.81
C LEU A 267 9.33 6.68 5.93
N VAL A 268 9.57 7.22 7.14
CA VAL A 268 9.94 6.44 8.32
C VAL A 268 8.80 5.49 8.70
N ALA A 269 7.55 5.98 8.72
CA ALA A 269 6.38 5.17 9.01
C ALA A 269 6.23 4.03 8.00
N ALA A 270 6.36 4.30 6.70
CA ALA A 270 6.30 3.27 5.66
C ALA A 270 7.43 2.24 5.80
N ALA A 271 8.67 2.68 6.07
CA ALA A 271 9.80 1.78 6.28
C ALA A 271 9.60 0.87 7.52
N LEU A 272 9.17 1.45 8.64
CA LEU A 272 8.85 0.70 9.85
C LEU A 272 7.68 -0.26 9.64
N GLY A 273 6.65 0.17 8.91
CA GLY A 273 5.52 -0.67 8.53
C GLY A 273 5.96 -1.87 7.70
N ILE A 274 6.77 -1.66 6.66
CA ILE A 274 7.31 -2.73 5.82
C ILE A 274 8.13 -3.70 6.66
N ALA A 275 8.99 -3.20 7.56
CA ALA A 275 9.80 -4.05 8.45
C ALA A 275 8.91 -4.90 9.39
N ALA A 276 7.93 -4.28 10.04
CA ALA A 276 6.98 -4.95 10.93
C ALA A 276 6.20 -6.05 10.19
N ALA A 277 5.56 -5.71 9.06
CA ALA A 277 4.80 -6.67 8.26
C ALA A 277 5.68 -7.80 7.72
N SER A 278 6.92 -7.51 7.30
CA SER A 278 7.86 -8.52 6.79
C SER A 278 8.28 -9.52 7.87
N SER A 279 8.47 -9.07 9.11
CA SER A 279 8.83 -9.92 10.25
C SER A 279 7.70 -10.88 10.64
N LEU A 280 6.45 -10.41 10.59
CA LEU A 280 5.26 -11.18 10.95
C LEU A 280 4.73 -12.06 9.80
N LEU A 281 5.19 -11.85 8.57
CA LEU A 281 4.79 -12.67 7.41
C LEU A 281 5.09 -14.17 7.61
N GLY A 282 6.14 -14.51 8.36
CA GLY A 282 6.45 -15.89 8.72
C GLY A 282 5.46 -16.55 9.69
N ARG A 283 4.58 -15.77 10.35
CA ARG A 283 3.46 -16.30 11.13
C ARG A 283 2.24 -16.60 10.27
N LEU A 284 2.03 -15.86 9.17
CA LEU A 284 0.95 -16.16 8.22
C LEU A 284 1.17 -17.45 7.44
N ALA A 285 2.43 -17.88 7.30
CA ALA A 285 2.82 -19.05 6.53
C ALA A 285 2.69 -20.37 7.28
N ARG A 286 2.50 -20.30 8.61
CA ARG A 286 2.31 -21.46 9.50
C ARG A 286 0.82 -21.70 9.70
#